data_AF-A0AAV3BMM2-F1
#
_entry.id   AF-A0AAV3BMM2-F1
#
_cell.length_a   1.000
_cell.length_b   1.000
_cell.length_c   1.000
_cell.angle_alpha   90.00
_cell.angle_beta   90.00
_cell.angle_gamma   90.00
#
_symmetry.space_group_name_H-M   'P 1'
#
loop_
_entity.id
_entity.type
_entity.pdbx_description
1 polymer ?
#
loop_
_entity_poly.entity_id
_entity_poly.type
_entity_poly.pdbx_seq_one_letter_code
_entity_poly.pdbx_strand_id
1 'polypeptide(L)'
;MKKKLVFLGLICLSLFAFVGCGAEKLDISNCIDVRYGEFNGSAKIYESSLDLGKLQDIPKLKGLTPDMLKGDYKITLVGDKTDLKNGDKVKLHLEYNKELYKRDFNVEFKFEPTEVTIEGLPDKLTDINQISKEQWEKIYSDANKNAEDYLKNNTFSNLKLEKVLEFTQKSEDNGIEIEFIFSYKTFNNEIKYLSSYKTLKFNNNNIDSNNFNVCLLGKNTFGVDYKKPLNEILKQVYPDNNYKVLWSEEN
;
A
#
# COMPACT_ATOMS: atom_id res chain seq x y z
N MET A 1 27.47 14.40 21.73
CA MET A 1 26.29 13.49 21.70
C MET A 1 25.03 14.33 21.87
N LYS A 2 24.17 14.37 20.85
CA LYS A 2 22.92 15.16 20.83
C LYS A 2 21.82 14.40 21.59
N LYS A 3 21.18 15.04 22.57
CA LYS A 3 19.94 14.54 23.20
C LYS A 3 18.77 15.40 22.74
N LYS A 4 17.74 14.74 22.22
CA LYS A 4 16.43 15.32 21.84
C LYS A 4 15.63 15.60 23.12
N LEU A 5 14.97 16.75 23.16
CA LEU A 5 13.94 17.11 24.14
C LEU A 5 12.64 17.30 23.35
N VAL A 6 11.67 16.44 23.59
CA VAL A 6 10.30 16.54 23.05
C VAL A 6 9.52 17.44 23.98
N PHE A 7 8.97 18.52 23.43
CA PHE A 7 8.33 19.60 24.18
C PHE A 7 6.93 19.16 24.65
N LEU A 8 6.75 19.12 25.97
CA LEU A 8 5.46 19.05 26.65
C LEU A 8 4.78 20.43 26.54
N GLY A 9 3.73 20.54 25.73
CA GLY A 9 2.91 21.74 25.63
C GLY A 9 1.68 21.66 26.52
N LEU A 10 1.85 21.91 27.82
CA LEU A 10 0.77 22.16 28.77
C LEU A 10 0.05 23.46 28.37
N ILE A 11 -1.24 23.40 28.01
CA ILE A 11 -2.09 24.60 27.92
C ILE A 11 -3.26 24.41 28.89
N CYS A 12 -3.05 24.84 30.12
CA CYS A 12 -4.14 25.28 31.00
C CYS A 12 -4.64 26.64 30.47
N LEU A 13 -5.94 26.83 30.22
CA LEU A 13 -6.58 28.15 30.42
C LEU A 13 -8.12 28.11 30.38
N SER A 14 -8.69 28.53 31.52
CA SER A 14 -9.94 29.28 31.74
C SER A 14 -11.29 28.67 31.37
N LEU A 15 -11.93 28.07 32.38
CA LEU A 15 -13.39 28.07 32.54
C LEU A 15 -13.90 29.51 32.69
N PHE A 16 -14.67 30.00 31.72
CA PHE A 16 -15.68 31.02 31.96
C PHE A 16 -17.05 30.35 32.03
N ALA A 17 -17.62 30.31 33.23
CA ALA A 17 -18.99 29.90 33.46
C ALA A 17 -19.95 31.01 33.01
N PHE A 18 -20.65 30.79 31.90
CA PHE A 18 -21.93 31.47 31.65
C PHE A 18 -23.06 30.47 31.94
N VAL A 19 -23.78 30.74 33.02
CA VAL A 19 -25.04 30.08 33.36
C VAL A 19 -26.09 30.53 32.35
N GLY A 20 -26.20 29.78 31.25
CA GLY A 20 -27.27 29.91 30.26
C GLY A 20 -28.14 28.66 30.31
N CYS A 21 -29.46 28.83 30.30
CA CYS A 21 -30.43 27.75 30.17
C CYS A 21 -30.28 27.11 28.78
N GLY A 22 -29.38 26.13 28.67
CA GLY A 22 -29.04 25.42 27.45
C GLY A 22 -28.01 24.33 27.77
N ALA A 23 -28.04 23.22 27.02
CA ALA A 23 -27.03 22.17 27.16
C ALA A 23 -25.65 22.77 26.86
N GLU A 24 -24.65 22.42 27.66
CA GLU A 24 -23.29 22.90 27.43
C GLU A 24 -22.73 22.31 26.14
N LYS A 25 -22.17 23.16 25.26
CA LYS A 25 -21.53 22.70 24.03
C LYS A 25 -20.12 22.23 24.32
N LEU A 26 -19.87 20.93 24.19
CA LEU A 26 -18.56 20.32 24.40
C LEU A 26 -17.89 20.02 23.06
N ASP A 27 -16.67 20.50 22.88
CA ASP A 27 -15.83 20.09 21.74
C ASP A 27 -15.19 18.72 22.03
N ILE A 28 -15.51 17.73 21.20
CA ILE A 28 -15.02 16.35 21.32
C ILE A 28 -14.10 15.94 20.17
N SER A 29 -13.57 16.91 19.43
CA SER A 29 -12.75 16.64 18.24
C SER A 29 -11.53 15.77 18.53
N ASN A 30 -10.92 15.94 19.71
CA ASN A 30 -9.77 15.14 20.17
C ASN A 30 -10.15 13.73 20.64
N CYS A 31 -11.44 13.43 20.77
CA CYS A 31 -11.96 12.14 21.19
C CYS A 31 -12.28 11.22 20.01
N ILE A 32 -12.02 11.63 18.76
CA ILE A 32 -12.24 10.78 17.59
C ILE A 32 -10.93 10.09 17.20
N ASP A 33 -10.94 8.77 17.24
CA ASP A 33 -9.88 7.93 16.68
C ASP A 33 -10.28 7.50 15.26
N VAL A 34 -9.37 7.72 14.30
CA VAL A 34 -9.56 7.35 12.90
C VAL A 34 -8.64 6.18 12.57
N ARG A 35 -9.23 5.06 12.14
CA ARG A 35 -8.50 3.88 11.69
C ARG A 35 -8.82 3.59 10.23
N TYR A 36 -7.78 3.21 9.51
CA TYR A 36 -7.84 2.89 8.10
C TYR A 36 -7.86 1.37 7.93
N GLY A 37 -8.75 0.88 7.08
CA GLY A 37 -8.79 -0.54 6.69
C GLY A 37 -8.39 -0.70 5.22
N GLU A 38 -7.86 -1.87 4.89
CA GLU A 38 -7.45 -2.19 3.52
C GLU A 38 -8.64 -2.67 2.70
N PHE A 39 -8.93 -1.98 1.59
CA PHE A 39 -9.62 -2.59 0.45
C PHE A 39 -8.65 -2.60 -0.71
N ASN A 40 -8.56 -3.72 -1.45
CA ASN A 40 -7.86 -3.93 -2.72
C ASN A 40 -7.31 -2.68 -3.41
N GLY A 41 -6.27 -2.10 -2.83
CA GLY A 41 -5.55 -1.01 -3.41
C GLY A 41 -6.08 0.44 -3.19
N SER A 42 -6.91 0.72 -2.21
CA SER A 42 -7.18 2.09 -1.74
C SER A 42 -7.81 2.02 -0.34
N ALA A 43 -7.31 2.79 0.61
CA ALA A 43 -7.90 2.80 1.93
C ALA A 43 -9.27 3.47 1.91
N LYS A 44 -10.27 2.82 2.51
CA LYS A 44 -11.45 3.52 3.01
C LYS A 44 -11.26 3.74 4.51
N ILE A 45 -11.85 4.80 5.04
CA ILE A 45 -11.96 4.95 6.50
C ILE A 45 -13.00 3.92 6.93
N TYR A 46 -12.54 2.79 7.46
CA TYR A 46 -13.40 1.67 7.85
C TYR A 46 -13.90 1.80 9.28
N GLU A 47 -13.11 2.42 10.16
CA GLU A 47 -13.40 2.48 11.58
C GLU A 47 -12.98 3.85 12.12
N SER A 48 -13.96 4.74 12.21
CA SER A 48 -13.85 5.95 13.02
C SER A 48 -14.66 5.72 14.28
N SER A 49 -14.02 5.82 15.44
CA SER A 49 -14.64 5.56 16.74
C SER A 49 -14.44 6.72 17.69
N LEU A 50 -15.38 6.90 18.61
CA LEU A 50 -15.16 7.73 19.78
C LEU A 50 -14.30 6.98 20.80
N ASP A 51 -13.20 7.59 21.21
CA ASP A 51 -12.36 7.15 22.31
C ASP A 51 -13.10 7.42 23.63
N LEU A 52 -13.68 6.35 24.19
CA LEU A 52 -14.42 6.39 25.43
C LEU A 52 -13.56 6.88 26.60
N GLY A 53 -12.27 6.54 26.64
CA GLY A 53 -11.38 6.97 27.72
C GLY A 53 -11.25 8.49 27.72
N LYS A 54 -10.94 9.07 26.55
CA LYS A 54 -10.87 10.54 26.39
C LYS A 54 -12.20 11.22 26.65
N LEU A 55 -13.32 10.59 26.29
CA LEU A 55 -14.65 11.13 26.63
C LEU A 55 -14.89 11.13 28.15
N GLN A 56 -14.59 10.03 28.84
CA GLN A 56 -14.77 9.91 30.29
C GLN A 56 -13.84 10.82 31.11
N ASP A 57 -12.70 11.23 30.54
CA ASP A 57 -11.83 12.25 31.15
C ASP A 57 -12.53 13.61 31.27
N ILE A 58 -13.53 13.90 30.43
CA ILE A 58 -14.37 15.08 30.56
C ILE A 58 -15.24 14.91 31.81
N PRO A 59 -15.16 15.80 32.82
CA PRO A 59 -15.81 15.59 34.12
C PRO A 59 -17.31 15.30 34.06
N LYS A 60 -18.03 15.88 33.09
CA LYS A 60 -19.46 15.67 32.87
C LYS A 60 -19.81 14.31 32.27
N LEU A 61 -18.86 13.65 31.61
CA LEU A 61 -19.05 12.38 30.91
C LEU A 61 -18.47 11.18 31.65
N LYS A 62 -18.02 11.34 32.90
CA LYS A 62 -17.48 10.24 33.73
C LYS A 62 -18.42 9.04 33.88
N GLY A 63 -19.73 9.23 33.72
CA GLY A 63 -20.74 8.17 33.75
C GLY A 63 -21.05 7.54 32.39
N LEU A 64 -20.42 8.00 31.31
CA LEU A 64 -20.63 7.48 29.96
C LEU A 64 -20.13 6.03 29.88
N THR A 65 -20.95 5.11 29.40
CA THR A 65 -20.56 3.70 29.23
C THR A 65 -20.40 3.35 27.74
N PRO A 66 -19.67 2.27 27.40
CA PRO A 66 -19.59 1.80 26.01
C PRO A 66 -20.96 1.51 25.39
N ASP A 67 -21.92 1.02 26.18
CA ASP A 67 -23.27 0.71 25.72
C ASP A 67 -24.05 1.98 25.32
N MET A 68 -23.81 3.10 26.00
CA MET A 68 -24.37 4.43 25.65
C MET A 68 -23.71 5.06 24.41
N LEU A 69 -22.64 4.45 23.89
CA LEU A 69 -22.00 4.83 22.63
C LEU A 69 -22.40 3.89 21.48
N LYS A 70 -22.94 2.71 21.78
CA LYS A 70 -23.12 1.63 20.80
C LYS A 70 -24.35 1.90 19.92
N GLY A 71 -24.11 2.34 18.69
CA GLY A 71 -25.16 2.64 17.70
C GLY A 71 -25.77 4.04 17.82
N ASP A 72 -25.31 4.83 18.79
CA ASP A 72 -25.78 6.19 19.05
C ASP A 72 -24.95 7.26 18.34
N TYR A 73 -23.92 6.87 17.59
CA TYR A 73 -23.17 7.77 16.74
C TYR A 73 -22.73 7.11 15.42
N LYS A 74 -22.50 7.95 14.42
CA LYS A 74 -21.95 7.58 13.13
C LYS A 74 -20.96 8.66 12.71
N ILE A 75 -19.74 8.27 12.39
CA ILE A 75 -18.76 9.17 11.81
C ILE A 75 -18.64 8.86 10.33
N THR A 76 -18.72 9.88 9.50
CA THR A 76 -18.63 9.77 8.03
C THR A 76 -17.59 10.72 7.48
N LEU A 77 -16.99 10.35 6.36
CA LEU A 77 -16.19 11.28 5.56
C LEU A 77 -17.11 12.30 4.88
N VAL A 78 -16.70 13.57 4.87
CA VAL A 78 -17.37 14.62 4.10
C VAL A 78 -16.84 14.57 2.67
N GLY A 79 -17.72 14.24 1.72
CA GLY A 79 -17.43 14.17 0.28
C GLY A 79 -17.33 12.75 -0.27
N ASP A 80 -17.19 12.64 -1.59
CA ASP A 80 -17.29 11.36 -2.32
C ASP A 80 -15.92 10.72 -2.62
N LYS A 81 -14.84 11.16 -1.98
CA LYS A 81 -13.50 10.65 -2.28
C LYS A 81 -13.32 9.23 -1.73
N THR A 82 -13.24 8.26 -2.63
CA THR A 82 -13.13 6.83 -2.30
C THR A 82 -11.71 6.28 -2.38
N ASP A 83 -10.77 7.02 -2.96
CA ASP A 83 -9.38 6.62 -3.26
C ASP A 83 -8.36 7.41 -2.42
N LEU A 84 -8.40 7.24 -1.10
CA LEU A 84 -7.51 7.96 -0.19
C LEU A 84 -6.06 7.49 -0.33
N LYS A 85 -5.13 8.45 -0.39
CA LYS A 85 -3.67 8.26 -0.37
C LYS A 85 -3.02 9.03 0.77
N ASN A 86 -1.81 8.63 1.16
CA ASN A 86 -1.00 9.37 2.13
C ASN A 86 -0.85 10.84 1.70
N GLY A 87 -1.05 11.77 2.63
CA GLY A 87 -1.03 13.22 2.40
C GLY A 87 -2.36 13.83 1.98
N ASP A 88 -3.38 13.03 1.66
CA ASP A 88 -4.73 13.55 1.44
C ASP A 88 -5.30 14.16 2.72
N LYS A 89 -6.04 15.24 2.57
CA LYS A 89 -6.75 15.93 3.65
C LYS A 89 -8.23 15.62 3.55
N VAL A 90 -8.80 15.08 4.62
CA VAL A 90 -10.21 14.69 4.68
C VAL A 90 -10.90 15.39 5.84
N LYS A 91 -12.19 15.67 5.68
CA LYS A 91 -13.03 16.17 6.76
C LYS A 91 -13.95 15.07 7.24
N LEU A 92 -14.16 15.01 8.54
CA LEU A 92 -15.12 14.09 9.14
C LEU A 92 -16.41 14.83 9.49
N HIS A 93 -17.49 14.07 9.63
CA HIS A 93 -18.75 14.51 10.17
C HIS A 93 -19.20 13.50 11.23
N LEU A 94 -19.68 13.99 12.36
CA LEU A 94 -20.22 13.19 13.45
C LEU A 94 -21.73 13.40 13.53
N GLU A 95 -22.48 12.33 13.29
CA GLU A 95 -23.89 12.21 13.64
C GLU A 95 -24.00 11.49 14.99
N TYR A 96 -24.86 11.96 15.88
CA TYR A 96 -25.07 11.30 17.18
C TYR A 96 -26.45 11.61 17.78
N ASN A 97 -26.87 10.80 18.76
CA ASN A 97 -28.14 10.93 19.47
C ASN A 97 -28.15 12.10 20.46
N LYS A 98 -28.37 13.31 19.96
CA LYS A 98 -28.35 14.56 20.76
C LYS A 98 -29.23 14.52 22.01
N GLU A 99 -30.41 13.91 21.92
CA GLU A 99 -31.37 13.88 23.02
C GLU A 99 -30.89 13.04 24.19
N LEU A 100 -30.19 11.93 23.93
CA LEU A 100 -29.60 11.09 24.97
C LEU A 100 -28.56 11.86 25.78
N TYR A 101 -27.60 12.50 25.11
CA TYR A 101 -26.54 13.24 25.82
C TYR A 101 -27.04 14.49 26.52
N LYS A 102 -28.05 15.16 25.95
CA LYS A 102 -28.71 16.28 26.60
C LYS A 102 -29.47 15.85 27.85
N ARG A 103 -30.21 14.73 27.80
CA ARG A 103 -30.98 14.21 28.94
C ARG A 103 -30.06 13.70 30.06
N ASP A 104 -29.07 12.88 29.71
CA ASP A 104 -28.30 12.12 30.70
C ASP A 104 -27.08 12.88 31.23
N PHE A 105 -26.56 13.84 30.45
CA PHE A 105 -25.35 14.59 30.80
C PHE A 105 -25.50 16.12 30.72
N ASN A 106 -26.63 16.63 30.20
CA ASN A 106 -26.86 18.06 29.96
C ASN A 106 -25.78 18.71 29.07
N VAL A 107 -25.38 18.00 28.02
CA VAL A 107 -24.37 18.44 27.05
C VAL A 107 -24.86 18.23 25.61
N GLU A 108 -24.35 19.05 24.71
CA GLU A 108 -24.44 18.86 23.26
C GLU A 108 -23.00 18.78 22.73
N PHE A 109 -22.67 17.73 21.98
CA PHE A 109 -21.38 17.69 21.30
C PHE A 109 -21.35 18.69 20.15
N LYS A 110 -20.34 19.54 20.18
CA LYS A 110 -19.91 20.34 19.05
C LYS A 110 -18.75 19.58 18.39
N PHE A 111 -18.89 19.33 17.11
CA PHE A 111 -17.81 18.80 16.30
C PHE A 111 -17.58 19.77 15.15
N GLU A 112 -16.50 20.55 15.23
CA GLU A 112 -16.03 21.29 14.07
C GLU A 112 -15.30 20.28 13.17
N PRO A 113 -15.56 20.24 11.85
CA PRO A 113 -14.91 19.29 10.96
C PRO A 113 -13.39 19.45 11.02
N THR A 114 -12.73 18.60 11.79
CA THR A 114 -11.27 18.55 11.83
C THR A 114 -10.77 17.97 10.53
N GLU A 115 -9.87 18.70 9.88
CA GLU A 115 -9.13 18.17 8.74
C GLU A 115 -8.12 17.15 9.26
N VAL A 116 -8.29 15.89 8.84
CA VAL A 116 -7.37 14.80 9.15
C VAL A 116 -6.52 14.55 7.92
N THR A 117 -5.20 14.49 8.10
CA THR A 117 -4.28 14.05 7.06
C THR A 117 -4.24 12.52 7.07
N ILE A 118 -4.44 11.91 5.91
CA ILE A 118 -4.29 10.47 5.72
C ILE A 118 -2.81 10.13 5.78
N GLU A 119 -2.44 9.21 6.66
CA GLU A 119 -1.06 8.78 6.89
C GLU A 119 -1.03 7.28 7.20
N GLY A 120 0.11 6.64 6.98
CA GLY A 120 0.33 5.23 7.34
C GLY A 120 -0.29 4.21 6.39
N LEU A 121 -0.81 4.63 5.24
CA LEU A 121 -1.20 3.68 4.19
C LEU A 121 0.05 3.01 3.61
N PRO A 122 -0.01 1.71 3.29
CA PRO A 122 1.10 1.04 2.63
C PRO A 122 1.35 1.68 1.27
N ASP A 123 2.62 2.00 0.99
CA ASP A 123 3.02 2.49 -0.31
C ASP A 123 2.71 1.42 -1.36
N LYS A 124 2.25 1.86 -2.52
CA LYS A 124 1.88 0.98 -3.63
C LYS A 124 2.90 1.14 -4.73
N LEU A 125 3.40 0.01 -5.21
CA LEU A 125 4.24 -0.01 -6.39
C LEU A 125 3.33 0.12 -7.61
N THR A 126 3.22 1.35 -8.11
CA THR A 126 2.39 1.73 -9.26
C THR A 126 3.20 2.15 -10.47
N ASP A 127 4.45 2.54 -10.24
CA ASP A 127 5.42 2.92 -11.26
C ASP A 127 6.77 2.28 -10.90
N ILE A 128 7.40 1.64 -11.88
CA ILE A 128 8.67 0.95 -11.73
C ILE A 128 9.80 1.91 -11.28
N ASN A 129 9.67 3.21 -11.56
CA ASN A 129 10.62 4.23 -11.14
C ASN A 129 10.58 4.51 -9.62
N GLN A 130 9.60 3.96 -8.90
CA GLN A 130 9.54 4.03 -7.43
C GLN A 130 10.54 3.05 -6.77
N ILE A 131 11.08 2.09 -7.52
CA ILE A 131 12.06 1.12 -7.04
C ILE A 131 13.43 1.79 -6.96
N SER A 132 14.05 1.77 -5.78
CA SER A 132 15.39 2.32 -5.60
C SER A 132 16.46 1.48 -6.31
N LYS A 133 17.64 2.06 -6.53
CA LYS A 133 18.77 1.34 -7.13
C LYS A 133 19.15 0.10 -6.30
N GLU A 134 19.23 0.24 -4.99
CA GLU A 134 19.58 -0.85 -4.07
C GLU A 134 18.53 -1.96 -4.10
N GLN A 135 17.25 -1.61 -4.23
CA GLN A 135 16.17 -2.57 -4.41
C GLN A 135 16.33 -3.32 -5.74
N TRP A 136 16.64 -2.62 -6.83
CA TRP A 136 16.91 -3.23 -8.13
C TRP A 136 18.08 -4.21 -8.12
N GLU A 137 19.18 -3.85 -7.43
CA GLU A 137 20.33 -4.74 -7.26
C GLU A 137 19.94 -6.04 -6.55
N LYS A 138 19.10 -5.95 -5.51
CA LYS A 138 18.57 -7.12 -4.82
C LYS A 138 17.64 -7.95 -5.71
N ILE A 139 16.71 -7.31 -6.42
CA ILE A 139 15.78 -7.96 -7.33
C ILE A 139 16.54 -8.76 -8.40
N TYR A 140 17.53 -8.13 -9.03
CA TYR A 140 18.37 -8.78 -10.03
C TYR A 140 19.16 -9.96 -9.45
N SER A 141 19.79 -9.78 -8.28
CA SER A 141 20.52 -10.84 -7.59
C SER A 141 19.63 -12.07 -7.32
N ASP A 142 18.41 -11.85 -6.84
CA ASP A 142 17.46 -12.92 -6.56
C ASP A 142 16.93 -13.58 -7.85
N ALA A 143 16.65 -12.81 -8.90
CA ALA A 143 16.25 -13.34 -10.20
C ALA A 143 17.35 -14.21 -10.83
N ASN A 144 18.61 -13.76 -10.78
CA ASN A 144 19.76 -14.49 -11.28
C ASN A 144 19.99 -15.79 -10.49
N LYS A 145 19.91 -15.73 -9.15
CA LYS A 145 20.04 -16.92 -8.30
C LYS A 145 18.98 -17.97 -8.62
N ASN A 146 17.71 -17.57 -8.78
CA ASN A 146 16.64 -18.50 -9.14
C ASN A 146 16.86 -19.13 -10.53
N ALA A 147 17.33 -18.34 -11.51
CA ALA A 147 17.67 -18.83 -12.83
C ALA A 147 18.83 -19.85 -12.79
N GLU A 148 19.88 -19.57 -12.02
CA GLU A 148 20.98 -20.51 -11.80
C GLU A 148 20.50 -21.80 -11.13
N ASP A 149 19.69 -21.69 -10.07
CA ASP A 149 19.15 -22.83 -9.33
C ASP A 149 18.28 -23.73 -10.22
N TYR A 150 17.48 -23.15 -11.12
CA TYR A 150 16.69 -23.89 -12.11
C TYR A 150 17.58 -24.69 -13.08
N LEU A 151 18.76 -24.17 -13.43
CA LEU A 151 19.68 -24.80 -14.37
C LEU A 151 20.68 -25.77 -13.71
N LYS A 152 20.92 -25.70 -12.40
CA LYS A 152 21.89 -26.55 -11.66
C LYS A 152 21.67 -28.05 -11.85
N ASN A 153 20.43 -28.49 -12.09
CA ASN A 153 20.12 -29.90 -12.31
C ASN A 153 20.48 -30.42 -13.72
N ASN A 154 20.92 -29.56 -14.66
CA ASN A 154 20.94 -29.90 -16.09
C ASN A 154 22.27 -29.63 -16.83
N THR A 155 23.39 -29.46 -16.11
CA THR A 155 24.74 -29.37 -16.72
C THR A 155 24.86 -28.28 -17.79
N PHE A 156 24.47 -27.04 -17.46
CA PHE A 156 24.58 -25.88 -18.35
C PHE A 156 25.65 -24.88 -17.86
N SER A 157 26.19 -24.09 -18.77
CA SER A 157 27.14 -23.02 -18.48
C SER A 157 26.78 -21.72 -19.19
N ASN A 158 27.26 -20.59 -18.65
CA ASN A 158 27.16 -19.25 -19.23
C ASN A 158 25.75 -18.65 -19.27
N LEU A 159 25.09 -18.60 -18.11
CA LEU A 159 23.88 -17.79 -17.95
C LEU A 159 24.24 -16.31 -18.16
N LYS A 160 23.52 -15.62 -19.03
CA LYS A 160 23.71 -14.19 -19.31
C LYS A 160 22.36 -13.49 -19.35
N LEU A 161 22.23 -12.34 -18.68
CA LEU A 161 21.03 -11.50 -18.80
C LEU A 161 21.01 -10.84 -20.18
N GLU A 162 19.88 -10.94 -20.89
CA GLU A 162 19.69 -10.36 -22.22
C GLU A 162 18.75 -9.16 -22.18
N LYS A 163 17.62 -9.28 -21.47
CA LYS A 163 16.60 -8.22 -21.36
C LYS A 163 15.88 -8.25 -20.02
N VAL A 164 15.37 -7.09 -19.62
CA VAL A 164 14.40 -6.93 -18.52
C VAL A 164 13.15 -6.27 -19.08
N LEU A 165 12.00 -6.90 -18.87
CA LEU A 165 10.71 -6.45 -19.36
C LEU A 165 9.79 -6.04 -18.21
N GLU A 166 8.97 -5.02 -18.46
CA GLU A 166 7.82 -4.61 -17.64
C GLU A 166 6.55 -4.90 -18.43
N PHE A 167 5.61 -5.66 -17.87
CA PHE A 167 4.35 -5.93 -18.54
C PHE A 167 3.31 -4.83 -18.26
N THR A 168 2.63 -4.42 -19.33
CA THR A 168 1.67 -3.30 -19.31
C THR A 168 0.32 -3.67 -18.73
N GLN A 169 -0.01 -4.97 -18.67
CA GLN A 169 -1.22 -5.41 -17.97
C GLN A 169 -0.97 -5.31 -16.47
N LYS A 170 -1.77 -4.47 -15.80
CA LYS A 170 -1.80 -4.45 -14.33
C LYS A 170 -2.28 -5.81 -13.87
N SER A 171 -1.44 -6.50 -13.11
CA SER A 171 -1.85 -7.69 -12.39
C SER A 171 -3.09 -7.38 -11.55
N GLU A 172 -4.06 -8.32 -11.47
CA GLU A 172 -5.21 -8.25 -10.54
C GLU A 172 -4.75 -7.99 -9.08
N ASP A 173 -3.49 -8.32 -8.86
CA ASP A 173 -2.75 -8.38 -7.63
C ASP A 173 -2.12 -7.04 -7.17
N ASN A 174 -2.40 -5.92 -7.85
CA ASN A 174 -1.91 -4.58 -7.47
C ASN A 174 -0.36 -4.47 -7.41
N GLY A 175 0.33 -5.03 -8.40
CA GLY A 175 1.79 -4.91 -8.55
C GLY A 175 2.24 -4.77 -10.01
N ILE A 176 3.55 -4.59 -10.20
CA ILE A 176 4.18 -4.50 -11.51
C ILE A 176 4.78 -5.86 -11.86
N GLU A 177 4.33 -6.44 -12.96
CA GLU A 177 4.88 -7.69 -13.48
C GLU A 177 6.17 -7.40 -14.26
N ILE A 178 7.23 -8.10 -13.87
CA ILE A 178 8.54 -8.01 -14.51
C ILE A 178 9.03 -9.39 -14.94
N GLU A 179 9.85 -9.40 -15.99
CA GLU A 179 10.51 -10.60 -16.49
C GLU A 179 11.96 -10.31 -16.84
N PHE A 180 12.85 -11.11 -16.28
CA PHE A 180 14.26 -11.20 -16.66
C PHE A 180 14.42 -12.33 -17.67
N ILE A 181 14.96 -11.99 -18.84
CA ILE A 181 15.26 -12.96 -19.89
C ILE A 181 16.74 -13.23 -19.86
N PHE A 182 17.09 -14.49 -19.62
CA PHE A 182 18.47 -14.95 -19.65
C PHE A 182 18.72 -15.84 -20.85
N SER A 183 19.88 -15.71 -21.49
CA SER A 183 20.39 -16.72 -22.42
C SER A 183 21.26 -17.73 -21.66
N TYR A 184 21.30 -18.95 -22.17
CA TYR A 184 22.22 -19.98 -21.70
C TYR A 184 22.60 -20.92 -22.83
N LYS A 185 23.74 -21.60 -22.70
CA LYS A 185 24.18 -22.61 -23.66
C LYS A 185 23.80 -24.00 -23.20
N THR A 186 23.18 -24.76 -24.10
CA THR A 186 22.95 -26.18 -23.92
C THR A 186 24.23 -27.00 -24.11
N PHE A 187 24.19 -28.30 -23.78
CA PHE A 187 25.28 -29.23 -24.03
C PHE A 187 25.71 -29.27 -25.52
N ASN A 188 24.77 -29.06 -26.44
CA ASN A 188 25.03 -29.02 -27.88
C ASN A 188 25.56 -27.65 -28.37
N ASN A 189 25.91 -26.75 -27.44
CA ASN A 189 26.33 -25.37 -27.73
C ASN A 189 25.27 -24.52 -28.46
N GLU A 190 23.99 -24.94 -28.39
CA GLU A 190 22.85 -24.13 -28.85
C GLU A 190 22.48 -23.12 -27.77
N ILE A 191 22.19 -21.89 -28.18
CA ILE A 191 21.65 -20.84 -27.31
C ILE A 191 20.16 -21.07 -27.11
N LYS A 192 19.73 -21.05 -25.85
CA LYS A 192 18.32 -21.06 -25.45
C LYS A 192 18.08 -19.94 -24.46
N TYR A 193 16.80 -19.64 -24.22
CA TYR A 193 16.39 -18.57 -23.34
C TYR A 193 15.53 -19.09 -22.17
N LEU A 194 15.76 -18.48 -21.02
CA LEU A 194 15.06 -18.71 -19.78
C LEU A 194 14.32 -17.43 -19.38
N SER A 195 13.09 -17.60 -18.96
CA SER A 195 12.25 -16.56 -18.37
C SER A 195 12.29 -16.69 -16.86
N SER A 196 12.60 -15.61 -16.16
CA SER A 196 12.49 -15.48 -14.70
C SER A 196 11.59 -14.29 -14.38
N TYR A 197 10.36 -14.55 -13.94
CA TYR A 197 9.30 -13.55 -13.84
C TYR A 197 8.64 -13.50 -12.47
N LYS A 198 8.19 -12.31 -12.07
CA LYS A 198 7.49 -12.06 -10.81
C LYS A 198 6.67 -10.77 -10.86
N THR A 199 5.56 -10.76 -10.14
CA THR A 199 4.84 -9.53 -9.77
C THR A 199 5.49 -8.88 -8.55
N LEU A 200 6.10 -7.71 -8.74
CA LEU A 200 6.67 -6.90 -7.67
C LEU A 200 5.58 -6.08 -6.97
N LYS A 201 5.66 -6.02 -5.64
CA LYS A 201 4.79 -5.22 -4.78
C LYS A 201 5.61 -4.64 -3.63
N PHE A 202 5.20 -3.50 -3.11
CA PHE A 202 5.70 -3.03 -1.83
C PHE A 202 5.05 -3.82 -0.69
N ASN A 203 5.88 -4.18 0.28
CA ASN A 203 5.51 -4.71 1.58
C ASN A 203 6.30 -3.89 2.61
N ASN A 204 5.61 -3.00 3.34
CA ASN A 204 6.23 -2.07 4.29
C ASN A 204 7.44 -1.31 3.68
N ASN A 205 7.23 -0.73 2.50
CA ASN A 205 8.22 0.05 1.72
C ASN A 205 9.44 -0.74 1.20
N ASN A 206 9.45 -2.07 1.37
CA ASN A 206 10.41 -2.97 0.76
C ASN A 206 9.77 -3.78 -0.37
N ILE A 207 10.58 -4.33 -1.26
CA ILE A 207 10.10 -5.23 -2.32
C ILE A 207 10.48 -6.65 -1.94
N ASP A 208 9.48 -7.53 -1.88
CA ASP A 208 9.77 -8.96 -1.81
C ASP A 208 10.20 -9.46 -3.20
N SER A 209 11.49 -9.74 -3.35
CA SER A 209 12.10 -10.24 -4.56
C SER A 209 12.46 -11.73 -4.52
N ASN A 210 12.07 -12.47 -3.48
CA ASN A 210 12.36 -13.90 -3.39
C ASN A 210 11.43 -14.72 -4.31
N ASN A 211 11.79 -15.97 -4.63
CA ASN A 211 10.92 -16.92 -5.34
C ASN A 211 10.40 -16.43 -6.70
N PHE A 212 11.30 -16.06 -7.60
CA PHE A 212 10.93 -15.87 -9.01
C PHE A 212 10.41 -17.16 -9.62
N ASN A 213 9.40 -17.07 -10.48
CA ASN A 213 9.00 -18.18 -11.31
C ASN A 213 9.98 -18.30 -12.46
N VAL A 214 10.46 -19.50 -12.73
CA VAL A 214 11.47 -19.73 -13.76
C VAL A 214 11.01 -20.81 -14.72
N CYS A 215 11.07 -20.52 -16.02
CA CYS A 215 10.73 -21.48 -17.07
C CYS A 215 11.50 -21.23 -18.37
N LEU A 216 11.46 -22.18 -19.30
CA LEU A 216 11.98 -21.94 -20.65
C LEU A 216 11.11 -20.89 -21.36
N LEU A 217 11.76 -19.90 -21.98
CA LEU A 217 11.03 -18.87 -22.72
C LEU A 217 10.23 -19.54 -23.86
N GLY A 218 8.92 -19.31 -23.90
CA GLY A 218 8.03 -19.92 -24.89
C GLY A 218 7.72 -21.40 -24.64
N LYS A 219 7.86 -21.90 -23.40
CA LYS A 219 7.50 -23.30 -23.02
C LYS A 219 6.11 -23.72 -23.49
N ASN A 220 5.15 -22.80 -23.50
CA ASN A 220 3.76 -23.05 -23.90
C ASN A 220 3.46 -22.61 -25.35
N THR A 221 4.48 -22.16 -26.09
CA THR A 221 4.36 -21.65 -27.45
C THR A 221 4.88 -22.70 -28.42
N PHE A 222 4.03 -23.15 -29.34
CA PHE A 222 4.40 -24.19 -30.29
C PHE A 222 5.40 -23.67 -31.32
N GLY A 223 6.49 -24.42 -31.56
CA GLY A 223 7.43 -24.15 -32.66
C GLY A 223 8.28 -22.88 -32.51
N VAL A 224 8.72 -22.54 -31.29
CA VAL A 224 9.69 -21.45 -31.10
C VAL A 224 11.03 -21.83 -31.72
N ASP A 225 11.46 -21.06 -32.72
CA ASP A 225 12.78 -21.21 -33.34
C ASP A 225 13.81 -20.34 -32.60
N TYR A 226 14.55 -20.98 -31.69
CA TYR A 226 15.59 -20.32 -30.89
C TYR A 226 16.82 -19.87 -31.72
N LYS A 227 16.87 -20.16 -33.02
CA LYS A 227 17.92 -19.63 -33.92
C LYS A 227 17.64 -18.20 -34.38
N LYS A 228 16.41 -17.72 -34.20
CA LYS A 228 16.03 -16.34 -34.54
C LYS A 228 16.58 -15.34 -33.51
N PRO A 229 16.73 -14.06 -33.89
CA PRO A 229 17.03 -13.00 -32.94
C PRO A 229 16.02 -12.97 -31.79
N LEU A 230 16.47 -12.67 -30.57
CA LEU A 230 15.60 -12.65 -29.38
C LEU A 230 14.36 -11.77 -29.57
N ASN A 231 14.49 -10.63 -30.25
CA ASN A 231 13.35 -9.74 -30.53
C ASN A 231 12.27 -10.41 -31.43
N GLU A 232 12.64 -11.32 -32.33
CA GLU A 232 11.67 -12.09 -33.11
C GLU A 232 11.01 -13.19 -32.27
N ILE A 233 11.79 -13.85 -31.41
CA ILE A 233 11.27 -14.84 -30.45
C ILE A 233 10.24 -14.18 -29.53
N LEU A 234 10.54 -13.00 -28.99
CA LEU A 234 9.61 -12.28 -28.11
C LEU A 234 8.31 -11.87 -28.81
N LYS A 235 8.36 -11.48 -30.09
CA LYS A 235 7.14 -11.23 -30.88
C LYS A 235 6.29 -12.49 -31.07
N GLN A 236 6.91 -13.66 -31.11
CA GLN A 236 6.18 -14.93 -31.20
C GLN A 236 5.59 -15.34 -29.84
N VAL A 237 6.34 -15.15 -28.76
CA VAL A 237 5.92 -15.52 -27.39
C VAL A 237 4.88 -14.54 -26.83
N TYR A 238 5.04 -13.25 -27.12
CA TYR A 238 4.18 -12.14 -26.70
C TYR A 238 3.63 -11.39 -27.93
N PRO A 239 2.68 -11.98 -28.66
CA PRO A 239 2.17 -11.41 -29.93
C PRO A 239 1.50 -10.06 -29.75
N ASP A 240 0.90 -9.80 -28.59
CA ASP A 240 0.25 -8.53 -28.28
C ASP A 240 1.25 -7.40 -27.96
N ASN A 241 2.55 -7.72 -27.87
CA ASN A 241 3.63 -6.80 -27.53
C ASN A 241 3.29 -5.95 -26.28
N ASN A 242 2.70 -6.61 -25.28
CA ASN A 242 2.16 -6.02 -24.06
C ASN A 242 3.24 -5.72 -23.01
N TYR A 243 4.47 -5.47 -23.43
CA TYR A 243 5.60 -5.21 -22.55
C TYR A 243 6.39 -3.97 -22.99
N LYS A 244 7.10 -3.39 -22.02
CA LYS A 244 8.11 -2.35 -22.20
C LYS A 244 9.47 -2.93 -21.85
N VAL A 245 10.49 -2.61 -22.65
CA VAL A 245 11.87 -2.98 -22.33
C VAL A 245 12.43 -1.99 -21.32
N LEU A 246 12.75 -2.47 -20.12
CA LEU A 246 13.40 -1.68 -19.07
C LEU A 246 14.92 -1.64 -19.26
N TRP A 247 15.49 -2.76 -19.70
CA TRP A 247 16.92 -2.92 -19.95
C TRP A 247 17.15 -3.97 -21.03
N SER A 248 18.24 -3.82 -21.80
CA SER A 248 18.65 -4.75 -22.85
C SER A 248 20.16 -4.66 -23.03
N GLU A 249 20.84 -5.79 -23.22
CA GLU A 249 22.29 -5.82 -23.50
C GLU A 249 22.67 -5.11 -24.82
N GLU A 250 21.74 -5.12 -25.79
CA GLU A 250 21.91 -4.44 -27.09
C GLU A 250 21.90 -2.89 -27.00
N ASN A 251 21.54 -2.31 -25.84
CA ASN A 251 21.34 -0.87 -25.64
C ASN A 251 22.33 -0.27 -24.65
#